data_AF-A0A832HAE2-F1
#
_entry.id   AF-A0A832HAE2-F1
#
_cell.length_a   1.000
_cell.length_b   1.000
_cell.length_c   1.000
_cell.angle_alpha   90.00
_cell.angle_beta   90.00
_cell.angle_gamma   90.00
#
_symmetry.space_group_name_H-M   'P 1'
#
loop_
_entity.id
_entity.type
_entity.pdbx_description
1 polymer ?
#
loop_
_entity_poly.entity_id
_entity_poly.type
_entity_poly.pdbx_seq_one_letter_code
_entity_poly.pdbx_strand_id
1 'polypeptide(L)'
;AEVIVSVLDKPERFANARQVSAYAGLVPDQRQSGQTNRLGAITRRGSRLLRGALVEVSWMLLRFNPWAQQTFERICGGQKTRRKTAIVALARKLLVRCWAMLRTKRPWDPNHDPNQVAVV
;
A
#
# COMPACT_ATOMS: atom_id res chain seq x y z
N ALA A 1 -4.92 5.28 -13.66
CA ALA A 1 -6.10 5.01 -12.82
C ALA A 1 -6.78 3.68 -13.19
N GLU A 2 -6.88 3.38 -14.48
CA GLU A 2 -7.59 2.21 -15.03
C GLU A 2 -7.22 0.85 -14.41
N VAL A 3 -5.93 0.54 -14.26
CA VAL A 3 -5.46 -0.75 -13.69
C VAL A 3 -5.91 -0.99 -12.24
N ILE A 4 -6.03 0.08 -11.45
CA ILE A 4 -6.47 -0.04 -10.04
C ILE A 4 -7.99 -0.27 -10.00
N VAL A 5 -8.73 0.46 -10.83
CA VAL A 5 -10.19 0.36 -10.89
C VAL A 5 -10.61 -0.99 -11.48
N SER A 6 -9.94 -1.48 -12.54
CA SER A 6 -10.26 -2.77 -13.16
C SER A 6 -9.98 -3.96 -12.26
N VAL A 7 -8.94 -3.88 -11.42
CA VAL A 7 -8.61 -4.98 -10.49
C VAL A 7 -9.45 -4.92 -9.22
N LEU A 8 -9.82 -3.73 -8.74
CA LEU A 8 -10.66 -3.60 -7.54
C LEU A 8 -12.15 -3.77 -7.83
N ASP A 9 -12.60 -3.47 -9.05
CA ASP A 9 -13.99 -3.50 -9.55
C ASP A 9 -14.96 -2.72 -8.65
N LYS A 10 -15.37 -3.31 -7.51
CA LYS A 10 -16.18 -2.67 -6.47
C LYS A 10 -15.35 -2.42 -5.20
N PRO A 11 -14.99 -1.17 -4.86
CA PRO A 11 -14.20 -0.86 -3.67
C PRO A 11 -14.91 -1.24 -2.36
N GLU A 12 -16.25 -1.29 -2.37
CA GLU A 12 -17.11 -1.67 -1.24
C GLU A 12 -17.00 -3.15 -0.84
N ARG A 13 -16.47 -4.01 -1.72
CA ARG A 13 -16.29 -5.45 -1.44
C ARG A 13 -15.34 -5.70 -0.27
N PHE A 14 -14.42 -4.78 -0.01
CA PHE A 14 -13.43 -4.92 1.04
C PHE A 14 -13.88 -4.18 2.29
N ALA A 15 -13.94 -4.88 3.42
CA ALA A 15 -14.31 -4.26 4.70
C ALA A 15 -13.16 -3.44 5.31
N ASN A 16 -11.90 -3.80 4.99
CA ASN A 16 -10.73 -3.17 5.58
C ASN A 16 -9.55 -3.04 4.61
N ALA A 17 -8.64 -2.12 4.93
CA ALA A 17 -7.42 -1.86 4.17
C ALA A 17 -6.48 -3.08 4.07
N ARG A 18 -6.55 -4.01 5.04
CA ARG A 18 -5.73 -5.23 5.06
C ARG A 18 -6.16 -6.21 3.96
N GLN A 19 -7.47 -6.37 3.75
CA GLN A 19 -8.03 -7.22 2.69
C GLN A 19 -7.64 -6.70 1.30
N VAL A 20 -7.75 -5.38 1.07
CA VAL A 20 -7.33 -4.76 -0.20
C VAL A 20 -5.83 -4.98 -0.46
N SER A 21 -5.01 -4.73 0.57
CA SER A 21 -3.55 -4.92 0.45
C SER A 21 -3.19 -6.39 0.18
N ALA A 22 -3.90 -7.33 0.81
CA ALA A 22 -3.70 -8.76 0.64
C ALA A 22 -4.12 -9.22 -0.76
N TYR A 23 -5.25 -8.70 -1.26
CA TYR A 23 -5.75 -8.95 -2.60
C TYR A 23 -4.77 -8.48 -3.68
N ALA A 24 -4.14 -7.31 -3.48
CA ALA A 24 -3.08 -6.82 -4.37
C ALA A 24 -1.74 -7.56 -4.22
N GLY A 25 -1.59 -8.45 -3.23
CA GLY A 25 -0.35 -9.20 -2.99
C GLY A 25 0.81 -8.33 -2.46
N LEU A 26 0.50 -7.21 -1.81
CA LEU A 26 1.46 -6.26 -1.22
C LEU A 26 1.67 -6.46 0.29
N VAL A 27 1.22 -7.59 0.83
CA VAL A 27 1.34 -7.95 2.25
C VAL A 27 2.46 -8.99 2.41
N PRO A 28 3.29 -8.89 3.46
CA PRO A 28 4.28 -9.91 3.77
C PRO A 28 3.61 -11.25 4.07
N ASP A 29 4.24 -12.34 3.65
CA ASP A 29 3.89 -13.70 4.05
C ASP A 29 4.12 -13.86 5.55
N GLN A 30 3.16 -14.43 6.27
CA GLN A 30 3.25 -14.67 7.70
C GLN A 30 3.36 -16.18 7.92
N ARG A 31 4.51 -16.63 8.42
CA ARG A 31 4.73 -18.02 8.82
C ARG A 31 4.75 -18.09 10.33
N GLN A 32 3.70 -18.70 10.89
CA GLN A 32 3.57 -18.89 12.32
C GLN A 32 3.59 -20.39 12.64
N SER A 33 4.51 -20.80 13.51
CA SER A 33 4.62 -22.16 14.04
C SER A 33 4.74 -22.09 15.56
N GLY A 34 3.75 -22.62 16.29
CA GLY A 34 3.70 -22.52 17.75
C GLY A 34 3.77 -21.05 18.23
N GLN A 35 4.80 -20.72 19.02
CA GLN A 35 5.02 -19.37 19.56
C GLN A 35 5.82 -18.44 18.63
N THR A 36 6.40 -18.96 17.54
CA THR A 36 7.26 -18.17 16.64
C THR A 36 6.43 -17.61 15.50
N ASN A 37 6.40 -16.28 15.39
CA ASN A 37 5.82 -15.56 14.26
C ASN A 37 6.94 -14.94 13.41
N ARG A 38 7.08 -15.36 12.15
CA ARG A 38 8.06 -14.83 11.21
C ARG A 38 7.38 -14.21 10.00
N LEU A 39 7.69 -12.94 9.75
CA LEU A 39 7.31 -12.25 8.53
C LEU A 39 8.37 -12.51 7.43
N GLY A 40 7.92 -13.02 6.29
CA GLY A 40 8.72 -13.36 5.13
C GLY A 40 8.59 -12.35 3.98
N ALA A 41 8.90 -12.80 2.77
CA ALA A 41 8.72 -12.01 1.55
C ALA A 41 7.23 -11.72 1.29
N ILE A 42 6.93 -10.78 0.39
CA ILE A 42 5.54 -10.56 -0.05
C ILE A 42 4.92 -11.86 -0.59
N THR A 43 3.63 -12.07 -0.32
CA THR A 43 2.92 -13.29 -0.72
C THR A 43 2.81 -13.46 -2.23
N ARG A 44 2.83 -12.36 -3.00
CA ARG A 44 2.69 -12.31 -4.47
C ARG A 44 1.41 -12.98 -5.01
N ARG A 45 0.38 -13.18 -4.17
CA ARG A 45 -0.88 -13.87 -4.52
C ARG A 45 -1.83 -13.01 -5.38
N GLY A 46 -1.53 -11.73 -5.57
CA GLY A 46 -2.33 -10.79 -6.37
C GLY A 46 -1.78 -10.53 -7.78
N SER A 47 -2.49 -9.68 -8.55
CA SER A 47 -2.13 -9.32 -9.92
C SER A 47 -0.69 -8.79 -10.03
N ARG A 48 0.11 -9.40 -10.91
CA ARG A 48 1.49 -8.97 -11.20
C ARG A 48 1.51 -7.57 -11.83
N LEU A 49 0.52 -7.27 -12.67
CA LEU A 49 0.36 -5.96 -13.31
C LEU A 49 0.08 -4.87 -12.28
N LEU A 50 -0.89 -5.09 -11.39
CA LEU A 50 -1.22 -4.12 -10.34
C LEU A 50 -0.01 -3.85 -9.43
N ARG A 51 0.67 -4.90 -8.99
CA ARG A 51 1.85 -4.79 -8.14
C ARG A 51 3.00 -4.07 -8.84
N GLY A 52 3.29 -4.39 -10.09
CA GLY A 52 4.32 -3.72 -10.89
C GLY A 52 4.01 -2.23 -11.06
N ALA A 53 2.79 -1.91 -11.49
CA ALA A 53 2.35 -0.54 -11.66
C ALA A 53 2.42 0.27 -10.35
N LEU A 54 1.96 -0.28 -9.22
CA LEU A 54 2.01 0.41 -7.93
C LEU A 54 3.45 0.66 -7.45
N VAL A 55 4.37 -0.26 -7.70
CA VAL A 55 5.78 -0.08 -7.34
C VAL A 55 6.43 0.99 -8.21
N GLU A 56 6.19 0.99 -9.53
CA GLU A 56 6.73 2.03 -10.42
C GLU A 56 6.16 3.42 -10.10
N VAL A 57 4.85 3.50 -9.87
CA VAL A 57 4.22 4.74 -9.43
C VAL A 57 4.80 5.20 -8.10
N SER A 58 5.11 4.30 -7.18
CA SER A 58 5.76 4.65 -5.91
C SER A 58 7.16 5.23 -6.11
N TRP A 59 7.93 4.75 -7.09
CA TRP A 59 9.24 5.30 -7.42
C TRP A 59 9.13 6.71 -8.00
N MET A 60 8.14 6.95 -8.86
CA MET A 60 7.85 8.28 -9.38
C MET A 60 7.39 9.23 -8.26
N LEU A 61 6.51 8.77 -7.36
CA LEU A 61 6.02 9.57 -6.23
C LEU A 61 7.15 10.06 -5.31
N LEU A 62 8.21 9.28 -5.15
CA LEU A 62 9.38 9.70 -4.37
C LEU A 62 10.05 10.96 -4.92
N ARG A 63 9.90 11.26 -6.21
CA ARG A 63 10.48 12.47 -6.81
C ARG A 63 9.59 13.69 -6.67
N PHE A 64 8.27 13.50 -6.74
CA PHE A 64 7.30 14.59 -6.87
C PHE A 64 6.47 14.87 -5.61
N ASN A 65 6.43 13.94 -4.64
CA ASN A 65 5.52 14.04 -3.51
C ASN A 65 6.28 13.97 -2.16
N PRO A 66 6.28 15.06 -1.37
CA PRO A 66 6.91 15.10 -0.05
C PRO A 66 6.38 14.03 0.94
N TRP A 67 5.09 13.71 0.89
CA TRP A 67 4.51 12.66 1.73
C TRP A 67 5.14 11.29 1.45
N ALA A 68 5.39 11.00 0.18
CA ALA A 68 6.01 9.74 -0.23
C ALA A 68 7.46 9.66 0.24
N GLN A 69 8.21 10.76 0.12
CA GLN A 69 9.58 10.87 0.62
C GLN A 69 9.64 10.63 2.13
N GLN A 70 8.86 11.38 2.92
CA GLN A 70 8.85 11.25 4.38
C GLN A 70 8.44 9.83 4.82
N THR A 71 7.43 9.25 4.16
CA THR A 71 6.99 7.87 4.45
C THR A 71 8.08 6.87 4.13
N PHE A 72 8.75 7.03 2.99
CA PHE A 72 9.82 6.13 2.57
C PHE A 72 11.03 6.23 3.49
N GLU A 73 11.46 7.43 3.85
CA GLU A 73 12.58 7.65 4.77
C GLU A 73 12.29 7.06 6.15
N ARG A 74 11.08 7.27 6.67
CA ARG A 74 10.63 6.68 7.94
C ARG A 74 10.71 5.16 7.93
N ILE A 75 10.36 4.52 6.80
CA ILE A 75 10.36 3.05 6.69
C ILE A 75 11.77 2.51 6.38
N CYS A 76 12.53 3.22 5.56
CA CYS A 76 13.88 2.86 5.17
C CYS A 76 14.85 2.98 6.35
N GLY A 77 14.66 4.01 7.20
CA GLY A 77 15.49 4.27 8.38
C GLY A 77 16.97 4.44 8.04
N GLY A 78 17.28 4.99 6.86
CA GLY A 78 18.64 5.12 6.34
C GLY A 78 19.32 3.82 5.90
N GLN A 79 18.67 2.66 6.04
CA GLN A 79 19.29 1.36 5.73
C GLN A 79 19.12 0.99 4.26
N LYS A 80 20.23 0.89 3.52
CA LYS A 80 20.24 0.52 2.08
C LYS A 80 19.56 -0.84 1.81
N THR A 81 19.65 -1.79 2.73
CA THR A 81 19.01 -3.12 2.63
C THR A 81 17.48 -3.05 2.64
N ARG A 82 16.90 -2.02 3.28
CA ARG A 82 15.46 -1.85 3.43
C ARG A 82 14.80 -1.11 2.28
N ARG A 83 15.57 -0.59 1.31
CA ARG A 83 15.06 0.21 0.19
C ARG A 83 13.93 -0.48 -0.58
N LYS A 84 14.11 -1.77 -0.87
CA LYS A 84 13.10 -2.60 -1.58
C LYS A 84 11.86 -2.86 -0.73
N THR A 85 12.03 -3.04 0.58
CA THR A 85 10.90 -3.20 1.51
C THR A 85 10.15 -1.88 1.68
N ALA A 86 10.86 -0.76 1.75
CA ALA A 86 10.31 0.57 1.91
C ALA A 86 9.45 0.98 0.71
N ILE A 87 9.91 0.70 -0.53
CA ILE A 87 9.09 1.01 -1.71
C ILE A 87 7.81 0.15 -1.78
N VAL A 88 7.89 -1.12 -1.40
CA VAL A 88 6.71 -2.00 -1.34
C VAL A 88 5.73 -1.54 -0.26
N ALA A 89 6.24 -1.09 0.89
CA ALA A 89 5.42 -0.53 1.96
C ALA A 89 4.77 0.81 1.55
N LEU A 90 5.48 1.65 0.79
CA LEU A 90 4.92 2.86 0.19
C LEU A 90 3.81 2.52 -0.81
N ALA A 91 4.04 1.56 -1.71
CA ALA A 91 3.03 1.07 -2.66
C ALA A 91 1.77 0.56 -1.95
N ARG A 92 1.92 -0.14 -0.83
CA ARG A 92 0.79 -0.57 0.01
C ARG A 92 0.03 0.63 0.59
N LYS A 93 0.72 1.64 1.12
CA LYS A 93 0.07 2.86 1.65
C LYS A 93 -0.66 3.64 0.55
N LEU A 94 -0.05 3.74 -0.63
CA LEU A 94 -0.66 4.36 -1.80
C LEU A 94 -1.96 3.66 -2.19
N LEU A 95 -1.93 2.32 -2.28
CA LEU A 95 -3.11 1.53 -2.59
C LEU A 95 -4.25 1.75 -1.59
N VAL A 96 -3.94 1.80 -0.29
CA VAL A 96 -4.94 2.05 0.75
C VAL A 96 -5.56 3.44 0.59
N ARG A 97 -4.76 4.47 0.27
CA ARG A 97 -5.28 5.80 -0.03
C ARG A 97 -6.16 5.81 -1.28
N CYS A 98 -5.72 5.16 -2.37
CA CYS A 98 -6.54 5.02 -3.58
C CYS A 98 -7.88 4.35 -3.29
N TRP A 99 -7.88 3.27 -2.51
CA TRP A 99 -9.10 2.58 -2.11
C TRP A 99 -10.02 3.46 -1.24
N ALA A 100 -9.45 4.19 -0.27
CA ALA A 100 -10.22 5.10 0.57
C ALA A 100 -10.85 6.23 -0.25
N MET A 101 -10.13 6.81 -1.22
CA MET A 101 -10.66 7.80 -2.16
C MET A 101 -11.77 7.24 -3.03
N LEU A 102 -11.62 6.01 -3.55
CA LEU A 102 -12.65 5.35 -4.35
C LEU A 102 -13.94 5.12 -3.56
N ARG A 103 -13.85 4.80 -2.26
CA ARG A 103 -15.00 4.59 -1.40
C ARG A 103 -15.67 5.89 -0.95
N THR A 104 -14.88 6.91 -0.64
CA THR A 104 -15.39 8.20 -0.12
C THR A 104 -15.70 9.23 -1.21
N LYS A 105 -15.30 8.96 -2.46
CA LYS A 105 -15.33 9.91 -3.60
C LYS A 105 -14.64 11.25 -3.30
N ARG A 106 -13.75 11.29 -2.30
CA ARG A 106 -12.98 12.48 -1.94
C ARG A 106 -11.69 12.57 -2.77
N PRO A 107 -11.28 13.78 -3.19
CA PRO A 107 -10.02 13.97 -3.91
C PRO A 107 -8.82 13.69 -3.00
N TRP A 108 -7.65 13.50 -3.62
CA TRP A 108 -6.39 13.28 -2.90
C TRP A 108 -6.03 14.50 -2.06
N ASP A 109 -5.96 14.31 -0.74
CA ASP A 109 -5.42 15.29 0.19
C ASP A 109 -3.99 14.87 0.62
N PRO A 110 -2.96 15.67 0.31
CA PRO A 110 -1.58 15.42 0.73
C PRO A 110 -1.41 15.28 2.24
N ASN A 111 -2.24 15.98 3.02
CA ASN A 111 -2.20 16.05 4.48
C ASN A 111 -3.15 15.05 5.15
N HIS A 112 -3.69 14.08 4.39
CA HIS A 112 -4.64 13.11 4.92
C HIS A 112 -4.03 12.24 6.03
N ASP A 113 -4.41 12.53 7.28
CA ASP A 113 -4.06 11.74 8.45
C ASP A 113 -4.97 10.49 8.51
N PRO A 114 -4.42 9.26 8.51
CA PRO A 114 -5.22 8.04 8.51
C PRO A 114 -6.15 7.87 9.72
N ASN A 115 -5.93 8.64 10.79
CA ASN A 115 -6.72 8.61 12.02
C ASN A 115 -7.93 9.57 12.00
N GLN A 116 -8.10 10.43 10.98
CA GLN A 116 -9.22 11.38 10.91
C GLN A 116 -10.54 10.80 10.38
N VAL A 117 -10.57 9.55 9.90
CA VAL A 117 -11.75 8.97 9.22
C VAL A 117 -12.78 8.35 10.19
N ALA A 118 -12.75 8.71 11.47
CA ALA A 118 -13.67 8.22 12.50
C ALA A 118 -14.49 9.37 13.11
N VAL A 119 -15.12 10.19 12.29
CA VAL A 119 -16.20 11.11 12.69
C VAL A 119 -16.94 11.56 11.43
N VAL A 120 -17.86 10.73 10.95
CA VAL A 120 -19.20 11.09 10.44
C VAL A 120 -20.06 9.83 10.53
#